data_AF-A0A7C1I816-F1
#
_entry.id   AF-A0A7C1I816-F1
#
_cell.length_a   1.000
_cell.length_b   1.000
_cell.length_c   1.000
_cell.angle_alpha   90.00
_cell.angle_beta   90.00
_cell.angle_gamma   90.00
#
_symmetry.space_group_name_H-M   'P 1'
#
loop_
_entity.id
_entity.type
_entity.pdbx_description
1 polymer ?
#
loop_
_entity_poly.entity_id
_entity_poly.type
_entity_poly.pdbx_seq_one_letter_code
_entity_poly.pdbx_strand_id
1 'polypeptide(L)'
;MIGYSRTDIEGAEFRKNAEKAVKKAHPKADPAEVKEFISRCYYLSGKYDSAEDYAKLKKTAEQLEKKYSTGGSLIFHIATPPEAYENILKGIAAAGLGNEGKTGGFKRIVIEKPFGRNLSESLKLNSVIDGSFSEKQIY
;
A
#
# COMPACT_ATOMS: atom_id res chain seq x y z
N MET A 1 -1.64 1.94 9.39
CA MET A 1 -0.70 1.72 8.27
C MET A 1 -0.46 0.23 8.10
N ILE A 2 -0.38 -0.27 6.86
CA ILE A 2 0.01 -1.66 6.55
C ILE A 2 1.32 -1.60 5.75
N GLY A 3 2.39 -2.19 6.25
CA GLY A 3 3.57 -2.52 5.45
C GLY A 3 3.33 -3.83 4.69
N TYR A 4 3.72 -3.87 3.42
CA TYR A 4 3.59 -5.07 2.57
C TYR A 4 4.88 -5.27 1.79
N SER A 5 5.51 -6.43 1.94
CA SER A 5 6.72 -6.77 1.15
C SER A 5 6.91 -8.28 1.05
N ARG A 6 7.86 -8.72 0.22
CA ARG A 6 8.22 -10.14 0.10
C ARG A 6 8.98 -10.69 1.31
N THR A 7 9.63 -9.81 2.09
CA THR A 7 10.44 -10.23 3.22
C THR A 7 9.53 -10.76 4.33
N ASP A 8 9.82 -11.95 4.83
CA ASP A 8 9.05 -12.53 5.91
C ASP A 8 9.60 -12.05 7.25
N ILE A 9 8.92 -11.06 7.84
CA ILE A 9 9.20 -10.55 9.19
C ILE A 9 7.91 -10.52 9.99
N GLU A 10 8.05 -10.64 11.31
CA GLU A 10 6.91 -10.54 12.20
C GLU A 10 6.40 -9.09 12.30
N GLY A 11 5.09 -8.93 12.52
CA GLY A 11 4.50 -7.61 12.75
C GLY A 11 5.09 -6.87 13.96
N ALA A 12 5.59 -7.60 14.97
CA ALA A 12 6.29 -7.00 16.11
C ALA A 12 7.63 -6.39 15.71
N GLU A 13 8.38 -7.07 14.84
CA GLU A 13 9.64 -6.56 14.29
C GLU A 13 9.40 -5.33 13.41
N PHE A 14 8.39 -5.37 12.54
CA PHE A 14 8.01 -4.20 11.74
C PHE A 14 7.69 -2.98 12.62
N ARG A 15 6.89 -3.15 13.68
CA ARG A 15 6.57 -2.07 14.63
C ARG A 15 7.82 -1.51 15.32
N LYS A 16 8.73 -2.37 15.75
CA LYS A 16 10.02 -1.96 16.36
C LYS A 16 10.86 -1.13 15.38
N ASN A 17 10.91 -1.53 14.11
CA ASN A 17 11.64 -0.80 13.07
C ASN A 17 10.98 0.54 12.76
N ALA A 18 9.65 0.58 12.65
CA ALA A 18 8.89 1.81 12.46
C ALA A 18 9.08 2.79 13.64
N GLU A 19 9.04 2.31 14.88
CA GLU A 19 9.25 3.15 16.07
C GLU A 19 10.65 3.78 16.07
N LYS A 20 11.68 2.99 15.77
CA LYS A 20 13.06 3.49 15.62
C LYS A 20 13.15 4.57 14.53
N ALA A 21 12.51 4.34 13.38
CA ALA A 21 12.51 5.29 12.26
C ALA A 21 11.83 6.61 12.64
N VAL A 22 10.66 6.55 13.29
CA VAL A 22 9.93 7.74 13.74
C VAL A 22 10.74 8.52 14.77
N LYS A 23 11.31 7.87 15.79
CA LYS A 23 12.13 8.55 16.81
C LYS A 23 13.40 9.18 16.22
N LYS A 24 13.98 8.57 15.19
CA LYS A 24 15.13 9.13 14.47
C LYS A 24 14.75 10.36 13.64
N ALA A 25 13.64 10.30 12.91
CA ALA A 25 13.18 11.40 12.05
C ALA A 25 12.56 12.57 12.85
N HIS A 26 11.89 12.24 13.96
CA HIS A 26 11.17 13.17 14.82
C HIS A 26 11.59 12.99 16.29
N PRO A 27 12.83 13.39 16.67
CA PRO A 27 13.37 13.17 18.01
C PRO A 27 12.63 13.90 19.13
N LYS A 28 11.79 14.89 18.78
CA LYS A 28 10.96 15.67 19.72
C LYS A 28 9.49 15.23 19.76
N ALA A 29 9.12 14.17 19.04
CA ALA A 29 7.74 13.67 19.04
C ALA A 29 7.34 13.18 20.43
N ASP A 30 6.07 13.41 20.80
CA ASP A 30 5.52 12.91 22.07
C ASP A 30 5.57 11.37 22.10
N PRO A 31 6.20 10.75 23.11
CA PRO A 31 6.22 9.29 23.26
C PRO A 31 4.82 8.63 23.23
N ALA A 32 3.78 9.30 23.73
CA ALA A 32 2.41 8.80 23.72
C ALA A 32 1.84 8.75 22.29
N GLU A 33 2.01 9.81 21.52
CA GLU A 33 1.60 9.86 20.10
C GLU A 33 2.35 8.84 19.26
N VAL A 34 3.66 8.68 19.47
CA VAL A 34 4.47 7.65 18.80
C VAL A 34 3.93 6.26 19.13
N LYS A 35 3.68 5.97 20.41
CA LYS A 35 3.13 4.67 20.83
C LYS A 35 1.76 4.40 20.20
N GLU A 36 0.89 5.41 20.15
CA GLU A 36 -0.41 5.30 19.50
C GLU A 36 -0.28 4.99 18.01
N PHE A 37 0.55 5.75 17.28
CA PHE A 37 0.80 5.52 15.86
C PHE A 37 1.31 4.10 15.59
N ILE A 38 2.31 3.65 16.36
CA ILE A 38 2.91 2.32 16.20
C ILE A 38 1.91 1.19 16.51
N SER A 39 0.97 1.41 17.42
CA SER A 39 -0.12 0.44 17.68
C SER A 39 -1.03 0.23 16.47
N ARG A 40 -1.08 1.20 15.56
CA ARG A 40 -1.85 1.17 14.31
C ARG A 40 -1.01 0.74 13.10
N CYS A 41 0.21 0.24 13.33
CA CYS A 41 1.11 -0.29 12.30
C CYS A 41 1.02 -1.82 12.23
N TYR A 42 0.72 -2.29 11.02
CA TYR A 42 0.54 -3.70 10.65
C TYR A 42 1.54 -4.07 9.56
N TYR A 43 1.80 -5.36 9.42
CA TYR A 43 2.68 -5.90 8.39
C TYR A 43 2.09 -7.17 7.79
N LEU A 44 2.26 -7.35 6.49
CA LEU A 44 1.97 -8.58 5.77
C LEU A 44 3.14 -8.92 4.85
N SER A 45 3.61 -10.17 4.91
CA SER A 45 4.50 -10.72 3.89
C SER A 45 3.69 -11.31 2.74
N GLY A 46 4.12 -11.08 1.50
CA GLY A 46 3.43 -11.57 0.31
C GLY A 46 4.13 -11.24 -1.00
N LYS A 47 3.82 -12.00 -2.05
CA LYS A 47 4.39 -11.79 -3.39
C LYS A 47 3.53 -10.84 -4.22
N TYR A 48 4.18 -10.03 -5.04
CA TYR A 48 3.51 -9.06 -5.92
C TYR A 48 2.75 -9.69 -7.10
N ASP A 49 2.96 -10.98 -7.38
CA ASP A 49 2.31 -11.75 -8.44
C ASP A 49 1.35 -12.84 -7.91
N SER A 50 1.04 -12.82 -6.61
CA SER A 50 0.24 -13.86 -5.94
C SER A 50 -1.18 -13.37 -5.63
N ALA A 51 -2.17 -13.92 -6.35
CA ALA A 51 -3.58 -13.61 -6.10
C ALA A 51 -4.01 -13.94 -4.66
N GLU A 52 -3.47 -15.01 -4.08
CA GLU A 52 -3.75 -15.41 -2.69
C GLU A 52 -3.23 -14.37 -1.69
N ASP A 53 -2.04 -13.81 -1.92
CA ASP A 53 -1.48 -12.79 -1.03
C ASP A 53 -2.23 -11.46 -1.14
N TYR A 54 -2.73 -11.11 -2.33
CA TYR A 54 -3.63 -9.97 -2.50
C TYR A 54 -5.00 -10.19 -1.84
N ALA A 55 -5.51 -11.42 -1.83
CA ALA A 55 -6.74 -11.75 -1.08
C ALA A 55 -6.53 -11.58 0.43
N LYS A 56 -5.36 -11.98 0.97
CA LYS A 56 -4.99 -11.72 2.38
C LYS A 56 -4.86 -10.23 2.67
N LEU A 57 -4.24 -9.46 1.77
CA LEU A 57 -4.14 -8.01 1.89
C LEU A 57 -5.53 -7.35 1.93
N LYS A 58 -6.43 -7.72 1.02
CA LYS A 58 -7.80 -7.23 0.99
C LYS A 58 -8.54 -7.52 2.29
N LYS A 59 -8.53 -8.78 2.74
CA LYS A 59 -9.18 -9.19 4.00
C LYS A 59 -8.65 -8.38 5.18
N THR A 60 -7.35 -8.14 5.23
CA THR A 60 -6.73 -7.35 6.30
C THR A 60 -7.15 -5.89 6.21
N ALA A 61 -7.15 -5.29 5.02
CA ALA A 61 -7.60 -3.92 4.82
C ALA A 61 -9.07 -3.73 5.25
N GLU A 62 -9.96 -4.66 4.91
CA GLU A 62 -11.38 -4.65 5.32
C GLU A 62 -11.57 -4.79 6.84
N GLN A 63 -10.75 -5.63 7.50
CA GLN A 63 -10.78 -5.74 8.96
C GLN A 63 -10.35 -4.44 9.65
N LEU A 64 -9.30 -3.79 9.13
CA LEU A 64 -8.79 -2.54 9.69
C LEU A 64 -9.70 -1.35 9.38
N GLU A 65 -10.35 -1.34 8.22
CA GLU A 65 -11.39 -0.39 7.86
C GLU A 65 -12.51 -0.39 8.90
N LYS A 66 -13.04 -1.57 9.25
CA LYS A 66 -14.05 -1.71 10.32
C LYS A 66 -13.51 -1.30 11.68
N LYS A 67 -12.29 -1.72 12.01
CA LYS A 67 -11.66 -1.42 13.32
C LYS A 67 -11.46 0.07 13.55
N TYR A 68 -11.07 0.81 12.52
CA TYR A 68 -10.72 2.23 12.62
C TYR A 68 -11.73 3.17 11.97
N SER A 69 -12.83 2.64 11.43
CA SER A 69 -13.89 3.40 10.76
C SER A 69 -13.35 4.35 9.68
N THR A 70 -12.46 3.86 8.82
CA THR A 70 -11.79 4.71 7.81
C THR A 70 -12.67 5.06 6.60
N GLY A 71 -13.94 4.66 6.61
CA GLY A 71 -14.91 4.95 5.55
C GLY A 71 -14.51 4.36 4.20
N GLY A 72 -13.77 3.24 4.20
CA GLY A 72 -13.27 2.60 3.00
C GLY A 72 -12.14 3.33 2.26
N SER A 73 -11.65 4.48 2.73
CA SER A 73 -10.57 5.19 2.03
C SER A 73 -9.24 4.46 2.14
N LEU A 74 -8.49 4.34 1.03
CA LEU A 74 -7.22 3.62 0.98
C LEU A 74 -6.22 4.30 0.04
N ILE A 75 -4.97 4.39 0.50
CA ILE A 75 -3.84 4.89 -0.28
C ILE A 75 -2.80 3.77 -0.40
N PHE A 76 -2.45 3.42 -1.63
CA PHE A 76 -1.35 2.52 -1.96
C PHE A 76 -0.13 3.36 -2.30
N HIS A 77 0.89 3.35 -1.44
CA HIS A 77 2.18 3.96 -1.74
C HIS A 77 3.14 2.88 -2.25
N ILE A 78 3.44 2.92 -3.54
CA ILE A 78 4.26 1.90 -4.21
C ILE A 78 5.74 2.32 -4.11
N ALA A 79 6.31 2.10 -2.93
CA ALA A 79 7.73 2.34 -2.65
C ALA A 79 8.61 1.13 -3.03
N THR A 80 8.45 0.63 -4.25
CA THR A 80 9.19 -0.54 -4.78
C THR A 80 9.99 -0.17 -6.02
N PRO A 81 10.95 -1.01 -6.46
CA PRO A 81 11.60 -0.82 -7.76
C PRO A 81 10.58 -0.84 -8.93
N PRO A 82 10.82 -0.09 -10.02
CA PRO A 82 9.90 0.01 -11.16
C PRO A 82 9.49 -1.32 -11.79
N GLU A 83 10.36 -2.33 -11.73
CA GLU A 83 10.12 -3.66 -12.29
C GLU A 83 8.95 -4.38 -11.59
N ALA A 84 8.59 -3.96 -10.38
CA ALA A 84 7.47 -4.54 -9.62
C ALA A 84 6.13 -3.86 -9.90
N TYR A 85 6.11 -2.65 -10.49
CA TYR A 85 4.89 -1.83 -10.59
C TYR A 85 3.76 -2.52 -11.34
N GLU A 86 4.06 -3.15 -12.48
CA GLU A 86 3.05 -3.84 -13.29
C GLU A 86 2.34 -4.93 -12.49
N ASN A 87 3.10 -5.80 -11.82
CA ASN A 87 2.54 -6.87 -11.01
C ASN A 87 1.73 -6.32 -9.84
N ILE A 88 2.23 -5.25 -9.20
CA ILE A 88 1.55 -4.62 -8.07
C ILE A 88 0.20 -4.03 -8.49
N LEU A 89 0.18 -3.26 -9.57
CA LEU A 89 -1.04 -2.63 -10.11
C LEU A 89 -2.06 -3.68 -10.54
N LYS A 90 -1.62 -4.71 -11.26
CA LYS A 90 -2.49 -5.83 -11.65
C LYS A 90 -3.06 -6.57 -10.43
N GLY A 91 -2.24 -6.80 -9.41
CA GLY A 91 -2.69 -7.44 -8.17
C GLY A 91 -3.73 -6.61 -7.41
N ILE A 92 -3.50 -5.30 -7.28
CA ILE A 92 -4.47 -4.36 -6.67
C ILE A 92 -5.79 -4.38 -7.46
N ALA A 93 -5.72 -4.29 -8.79
CA ALA A 93 -6.88 -4.29 -9.66
C ALA A 93 -7.67 -5.61 -9.57
N ALA A 94 -6.99 -6.75 -9.71
CA ALA A 94 -7.59 -8.08 -9.69
C ALA A 94 -8.26 -8.40 -8.34
N ALA A 95 -7.71 -7.89 -7.23
CA ALA A 95 -8.32 -8.03 -5.91
C ALA A 95 -9.54 -7.10 -5.70
N GLY A 96 -9.77 -6.14 -6.60
CA GLY A 96 -10.76 -5.09 -6.45
C GLY A 96 -10.42 -4.09 -5.35
N LEU A 97 -9.14 -3.99 -4.98
CA LEU A 97 -8.65 -3.11 -3.92
C LEU A 97 -8.63 -1.63 -4.35
N GLY A 98 -8.55 -1.37 -5.65
CA GLY A 98 -8.67 -0.03 -6.24
C GLY A 98 -10.09 0.40 -6.60
N ASN A 99 -11.10 -0.43 -6.33
CA ASN A 99 -12.50 -0.09 -6.65
C ASN A 99 -13.06 0.87 -5.59
N GLU A 100 -13.51 2.04 -6.01
CA GLU A 100 -14.12 3.05 -5.11
C GLU A 100 -15.55 2.69 -4.67
N GLY A 101 -16.18 1.71 -5.33
CA GLY A 101 -17.49 1.17 -4.95
C GLY A 101 -18.58 2.24 -4.85
N LYS A 102 -19.69 1.91 -4.16
CA LYS A 102 -20.78 2.87 -3.85
C LYS A 102 -20.65 3.50 -2.46
N THR A 103 -19.68 3.03 -1.66
CA THR A 103 -19.53 3.38 -0.23
C THR A 103 -18.74 4.68 0.01
N GLY A 104 -18.21 5.32 -1.04
CA GLY A 104 -17.75 6.72 -1.01
C GLY A 104 -16.30 6.96 -0.55
N GLY A 105 -15.56 5.92 -0.16
CA GLY A 105 -14.14 6.04 0.19
C GLY A 105 -13.24 6.09 -1.05
N PHE A 106 -12.31 7.06 -1.09
CA PHE A 106 -11.38 7.19 -2.23
C PHE A 106 -10.34 6.06 -2.25
N LYS A 107 -9.89 5.70 -3.46
CA LYS A 107 -8.77 4.76 -3.64
C LYS A 107 -7.68 5.43 -4.45
N ARG A 108 -6.52 5.67 -3.82
CA ARG A 108 -5.39 6.36 -4.47
C ARG A 108 -4.18 5.45 -4.57
N ILE A 109 -3.42 5.59 -5.65
CA ILE A 109 -2.20 4.86 -5.92
C ILE A 109 -1.12 5.90 -6.21
N VAL A 110 -0.10 5.92 -5.36
CA VAL A 110 1.05 6.81 -5.46
C VAL A 110 2.22 5.99 -6.02
N ILE A 111 2.73 6.36 -7.19
CA ILE A 111 3.81 5.65 -7.89
C ILE A 111 5.07 6.51 -7.86
N GLU A 112 6.14 5.99 -7.29
CA GLU A 112 7.42 6.70 -7.24
C GLU A 112 8.13 6.74 -8.60
N LYS A 113 8.91 7.80 -8.83
CA LYS A 113 9.77 7.89 -10.02
C LYS A 113 10.97 6.93 -9.91
N PRO A 114 11.45 6.37 -11.03
CA PRO A 114 11.05 6.66 -12.41
C PRO A 114 9.79 5.90 -12.86
N PHE A 115 8.95 6.57 -13.67
CA PHE A 115 7.75 5.99 -14.26
C PHE A 115 8.11 5.24 -15.55
N GLY A 116 8.67 4.03 -15.39
CA GLY A 116 9.31 3.29 -16.48
C GLY A 116 10.72 3.82 -16.78
N ARG A 117 11.60 2.94 -17.26
CA ARG A 117 13.01 3.29 -17.57
C ARG A 117 13.20 3.72 -19.03
N ASN A 118 12.21 3.46 -19.86
CA ASN A 118 12.17 3.84 -21.27
C ASN A 118 10.71 4.05 -21.73
N LEU A 119 10.52 4.55 -22.94
CA LEU A 119 9.20 4.81 -23.52
C LEU A 119 8.30 3.56 -23.52
N SER A 120 8.85 2.40 -23.89
CA SER A 120 8.09 1.14 -23.96
C SER A 120 7.56 0.72 -22.58
N GLU A 121 8.40 0.78 -21.55
CA GLU A 121 7.99 0.50 -20.16
C GLU A 121 6.95 1.49 -19.66
N SER A 122 7.10 2.77 -19.99
CA SER A 122 6.16 3.82 -19.59
C SER A 122 4.78 3.62 -20.23
N LEU A 123 4.74 3.33 -21.54
CA LEU A 123 3.50 3.05 -22.28
C LEU A 123 2.82 1.79 -21.75
N LYS A 124 3.59 0.75 -21.43
CA LYS A 124 3.05 -0.48 -20.85
C LYS A 124 2.42 -0.21 -19.48
N LEU A 125 3.08 0.58 -18.64
CA LEU A 125 2.57 0.94 -17.33
C LEU A 125 1.29 1.77 -17.42
N ASN A 126 1.25 2.77 -18.32
CA ASN A 126 0.04 3.54 -18.62
C ASN A 126 -1.11 2.64 -19.05
N SER A 127 -0.87 1.69 -19.96
CA SER A 127 -1.91 0.78 -20.41
C SER A 127 -2.52 -0.06 -19.28
N VAL A 128 -1.71 -0.47 -18.30
CA VAL A 128 -2.20 -1.19 -17.10
C VAL A 128 -3.04 -0.28 -16.21
N ILE A 129 -2.60 0.97 -16.03
CA ILE A 129 -3.29 1.98 -15.25
C ILE A 129 -4.64 2.31 -15.88
N ASP A 130 -4.66 2.70 -17.16
CA ASP A 130 -5.86 3.12 -17.89
C ASP A 130 -6.91 2.01 -17.96
N GLY A 131 -6.47 0.74 -17.97
CA GLY A 131 -7.35 -0.42 -17.96
C GLY A 131 -7.93 -0.77 -16.59
N SER A 132 -7.36 -0.23 -15.50
CA SER A 132 -7.66 -0.69 -14.13
C SER A 132 -8.14 0.39 -13.18
N PHE A 133 -7.73 1.64 -13.40
CA PHE A 133 -7.95 2.78 -12.50
C PHE A 133 -8.29 4.01 -13.31
N SER A 134 -9.03 4.94 -12.70
CA SER A 134 -9.20 6.27 -13.28
C SER A 134 -7.99 7.15 -12.98
N GLU A 135 -7.70 8.10 -13.88
CA GLU A 135 -6.56 9.03 -13.75
C GLU A 135 -6.55 9.77 -12.40
N LYS A 136 -7.73 10.11 -11.86
CA LYS A 136 -7.89 10.78 -10.55
C LYS A 136 -7.39 9.96 -9.37
N GLN A 137 -7.18 8.66 -9.55
CA GLN A 137 -6.68 7.76 -8.53
C GLN A 137 -5.15 7.70 -8.51
N ILE A 138 -4.47 8.19 -9.55
CA ILE A 138 -3.04 8.01 -9.74
C ILE A 138 -2.28 9.29 -9.37
N TYR A 139 -1.20 9.14 -8.60
CA TYR A 139 -0.37 10.21 -8.04
C TYR A 139 1.11 9.90 -8.18
#